data_AF-A0A3R8R573-F1
#
_entry.id   AF-A0A3R8R573-F1
#
_cell.length_a   1.000
_cell.length_b   1.000
_cell.length_c   1.000
_cell.angle_alpha   90.00
_cell.angle_beta   90.00
_cell.angle_gamma   90.00
#
_symmetry.space_group_name_H-M   'P 1'
#
loop_
_entity.id
_entity.type
_entity.pdbx_description
1 polymer ?
#
loop_
_entity_poly.entity_id
_entity_poly.type
_entity_poly.pdbx_seq_one_letter_code
_entity_poly.pdbx_strand_id
1 'polypeptide(L)'
;MTSRTTDVWAAISDSPSQAENLRLRSALMGRITQEITDNGWSQHTAGEHLGITQPRVSALVNGHIDKFSLDALVTIGAHVGIYLRLAEDPDPVAT
;
A
#
# COMPACT_ATOMS: atom_id res chain seq x y z
N MET A 1 -19.64 -3.10 20.07
CA MET A 1 -18.37 -3.80 20.37
C MET A 1 -17.73 -4.18 19.05
N THR A 2 -17.06 -3.23 18.39
CA THR A 2 -16.31 -3.50 17.16
C THR A 2 -14.94 -4.05 17.54
N SER A 3 -14.65 -5.20 16.95
CA SER A 3 -13.55 -6.09 17.29
C SER A 3 -12.21 -5.37 17.22
N ARG A 4 -11.51 -5.31 18.36
CA ARG A 4 -10.06 -5.07 18.40
C ARG A 4 -9.37 -6.27 17.75
N THR A 5 -9.26 -6.27 16.42
CA THR A 5 -8.02 -6.76 15.84
C THR A 5 -6.96 -5.87 16.44
N THR A 6 -6.09 -6.42 17.29
CA THR A 6 -4.92 -5.70 17.80
C THR A 6 -4.27 -5.01 16.61
N ASP A 7 -4.41 -3.69 16.53
CA ASP A 7 -4.02 -2.94 15.35
C ASP A 7 -2.49 -2.99 15.30
N VAL A 8 -1.97 -3.93 14.50
CA VAL A 8 -0.54 -4.19 14.34
C VAL A 8 0.19 -2.88 14.05
N TRP A 9 -0.46 -1.97 13.32
CA TRP A 9 0.06 -0.65 13.00
C TRP A 9 0.09 0.25 14.23
N ALA A 10 -0.97 0.26 15.06
CA ALA A 10 -0.98 1.00 16.31
C ALA A 10 0.08 0.50 17.32
N ALA A 11 0.42 -0.78 17.29
CA ALA A 11 1.45 -1.36 18.16
C ALA A 11 2.88 -0.96 17.77
N ILE A 12 3.11 -0.62 16.50
CA ILE A 12 4.44 -0.27 15.96
C ILE A 12 4.56 1.22 15.58
N SER A 13 3.58 2.04 15.97
CA SER A 13 3.53 3.46 15.63
C SER A 13 3.46 4.36 16.86
N ASP A 14 4.09 5.52 16.77
CA ASP A 14 4.09 6.58 17.77
C ASP A 14 2.79 7.38 17.80
N SER A 15 1.99 7.31 16.73
CA SER A 15 0.73 8.05 16.62
C SER A 15 -0.32 7.33 15.76
N PRO A 16 -1.63 7.64 15.97
CA PRO A 16 -2.69 7.12 15.11
C PRO A 16 -2.52 7.48 13.64
N SER A 17 -2.00 8.68 13.33
CA SER A 17 -1.76 9.10 11.95
C SER A 17 -0.62 8.32 11.29
N GLN A 18 0.43 7.98 12.03
CA GLN A 18 1.51 7.15 11.54
C GLN A 18 1.03 5.70 11.32
N ALA A 19 0.23 5.16 12.24
CA ALA A 19 -0.38 3.84 12.10
C ALA A 19 -1.23 3.75 10.83
N GLU A 20 -2.13 4.72 10.61
CA GLU A 20 -2.96 4.76 9.41
C GLU A 20 -2.13 4.89 8.13
N ASN A 21 -1.08 5.72 8.16
CA ASN A 21 -0.18 5.85 7.03
C ASN A 21 0.55 4.54 6.70
N LEU A 22 1.03 3.80 7.71
CA LEU A 22 1.64 2.49 7.51
C LEU A 22 0.63 1.45 7.00
N ARG A 23 -0.60 1.48 7.51
CA ARG A 23 -1.69 0.61 7.04
C ARG A 23 -1.96 0.82 5.54
N LEU A 24 -2.13 2.08 5.13
CA LEU A 24 -2.39 2.44 3.72
C LEU A 24 -1.23 2.08 2.80
N ARG A 25 0.01 2.40 3.20
CA ARG A 25 1.21 2.04 2.44
C ARG A 25 1.34 0.54 2.28
N SER A 26 1.11 -0.22 3.34
CA SER A 26 1.20 -1.69 3.31
C SER A 26 0.14 -2.30 2.40
N ALA A 27 -1.10 -1.78 2.45
CA ALA A 27 -2.17 -2.24 1.59
C ALA A 27 -1.87 -2.00 0.11
N LEU A 28 -1.41 -0.79 -0.25
CA LEU A 28 -1.01 -0.47 -1.62
C LEU A 28 0.18 -1.32 -2.08
N MET A 29 1.25 -1.39 -1.28
CA MET A 29 2.43 -2.20 -1.61
C MET A 29 2.06 -3.66 -1.82
N GLY A 30 1.25 -4.24 -0.94
CA GLY A 30 0.77 -5.62 -1.07
C GLY A 30 -0.02 -5.83 -2.36
N ARG A 31 -0.94 -4.91 -2.70
CA ARG A 31 -1.74 -5.03 -3.92
C ARG A 31 -0.90 -4.89 -5.19
N ILE A 32 0.08 -3.98 -5.22
CA ILE A 32 0.98 -3.84 -6.38
C ILE A 32 1.88 -5.07 -6.52
N THR A 33 2.41 -5.60 -5.42
CA THR A 33 3.21 -6.84 -5.44
C THR A 33 2.40 -8.05 -5.89
N GLN A 34 1.11 -8.11 -5.53
CA GLN A 34 0.21 -9.14 -6.04
C GLN A 34 0.01 -9.00 -7.55
N GLU A 35 -0.19 -7.78 -8.07
CA GLU A 35 -0.32 -7.53 -9.52
C GLU A 35 0.92 -8.00 -10.30
N ILE A 36 2.13 -7.76 -9.78
CA ILE A 36 3.38 -8.29 -10.39
C ILE A 36 3.34 -9.81 -10.46
N THR A 37 2.86 -10.46 -9.39
CA THR A 37 2.80 -11.92 -9.25
C THR A 37 1.75 -12.52 -10.18
N ASP A 38 0.55 -11.94 -10.22
CA ASP A 38 -0.58 -12.42 -11.03
C ASP A 38 -0.28 -12.36 -12.54
N ASN A 39 0.49 -11.34 -12.96
CA ASN A 39 0.96 -11.22 -14.34
C ASN A 39 2.24 -12.02 -14.63
N GLY A 40 2.86 -12.64 -13.62
CA GLY A 40 4.10 -13.41 -13.78
C GLY A 40 5.30 -12.57 -14.23
N TRP A 41 5.31 -11.27 -13.91
CA TRP A 41 6.35 -10.37 -14.39
C TRP A 41 7.68 -10.60 -13.69
N SER A 42 8.76 -10.55 -14.47
CA SER A 42 10.10 -10.37 -13.91
C SER A 42 10.22 -8.98 -13.28
N GLN A 43 11.17 -8.78 -12.36
CA GLN A 43 11.39 -7.44 -11.78
C GLN A 43 11.76 -6.37 -12.83
N HIS A 44 12.36 -6.78 -13.94
CA HIS A 44 12.68 -5.87 -15.04
C HIS A 44 11.40 -5.42 -15.77
N THR A 45 10.59 -6.38 -16.22
CA THR A 45 9.30 -6.14 -16.88
C THR A 45 8.34 -5.35 -15.99
N ALA A 46 8.27 -5.71 -14.70
CA ALA A 46 7.48 -4.95 -13.73
C ALA A 46 7.95 -3.50 -13.62
N GLY A 47 9.26 -3.23 -13.75
CA GLY A 47 9.78 -1.86 -13.75
C GLY A 47 9.25 -1.03 -14.90
N GLU A 48 9.14 -1.62 -16.10
CA GLU A 48 8.57 -0.98 -17.29
C GLU A 48 7.08 -0.68 -17.10
N HIS A 49 6.29 -1.64 -16.60
CA HIS A 49 4.86 -1.46 -16.35
C HIS A 49 4.57 -0.49 -15.20
N LEU A 50 5.41 -0.47 -14.16
CA LEU A 50 5.23 0.35 -12.96
C LEU A 50 5.90 1.73 -13.05
N GLY A 51 6.65 2.00 -14.13
CA GLY A 51 7.37 3.26 -14.32
C GLY A 51 8.52 3.47 -13.33
N ILE A 52 9.13 2.40 -12.81
CA ILE A 52 10.20 2.46 -11.80
C ILE A 52 11.38 1.56 -12.16
N THR A 53 12.56 1.86 -11.60
CA THR A 53 13.75 1.05 -11.84
C THR A 53 13.65 -0.33 -11.18
N GLN A 54 14.35 -1.33 -11.72
CA GLN A 54 14.38 -2.68 -11.15
C GLN A 54 14.80 -2.71 -9.66
N PRO A 55 15.80 -1.96 -9.17
CA PRO A 55 16.10 -1.92 -7.73
C PRO A 55 14.93 -1.43 -6.88
N ARG A 56 14.10 -0.51 -7.38
CA ARG A 56 12.87 -0.08 -6.70
C ARG A 56 11.81 -1.17 -6.73
N VAL A 57 11.65 -1.89 -7.84
CA VAL A 57 10.77 -3.08 -7.87
C VAL A 57 11.22 -4.12 -6.84
N SER A 58 12.51 -4.40 -6.76
CA SER A 58 13.06 -5.32 -5.75
C SER A 58 12.74 -4.85 -4.33
N ALA A 59 12.87 -3.55 -4.04
CA ALA A 59 12.50 -3.01 -2.74
C ALA A 59 10.99 -3.14 -2.44
N LEU A 60 10.14 -2.97 -3.46
CA LEU A 60 8.68 -3.11 -3.35
C LEU A 60 8.29 -4.57 -3.03
N VAL A 61 8.80 -5.52 -3.81
CA VAL A 61 8.50 -6.95 -3.67
C VAL A 61 9.03 -7.51 -2.34
N ASN A 62 10.17 -7.00 -1.85
CA ASN A 62 10.74 -7.39 -0.56
C ASN A 62 10.13 -6.64 0.64
N GLY A 63 9.12 -5.79 0.45
CA GLY A 63 8.39 -5.16 1.55
C GLY A 63 9.16 -4.04 2.27
N HIS A 64 10.13 -3.38 1.62
CA HIS A 64 10.88 -2.25 2.20
C HIS A 64 10.03 -0.97 2.25
N ILE A 65 8.99 -0.98 3.09
CA ILE A 65 7.96 0.07 3.19
C ILE A 65 8.51 1.44 3.59
N ASP A 66 9.63 1.47 4.31
CA ASP A 66 10.37 2.68 4.67
C ASP A 66 10.89 3.46 3.44
N LYS A 67 11.12 2.77 2.31
CA LYS A 67 11.61 3.37 1.06
C LYS A 67 10.52 3.99 0.19
N PHE A 68 9.26 3.89 0.61
CA PHE A 68 8.12 4.36 -0.15
C PHE A 68 7.25 5.29 0.69
N SER A 69 7.04 6.51 0.19
CA SER A 69 5.96 7.37 0.64
C SER A 69 4.63 6.85 0.14
N LEU A 70 3.53 7.28 0.77
CA LEU A 70 2.18 6.96 0.30
C LEU A 70 1.93 7.48 -1.13
N ASP A 71 2.34 8.72 -1.40
CA ASP A 71 2.25 9.35 -2.72
C ASP A 71 2.99 8.55 -3.81
N ALA A 72 4.19 8.05 -3.51
CA ALA A 72 4.94 7.23 -4.45
C ALA A 72 4.18 5.93 -4.79
N LEU A 73 3.56 5.28 -3.78
CA LEU A 73 2.79 4.06 -4.01
C LEU A 73 1.50 4.32 -4.80
N VAL A 74 0.84 5.46 -4.57
CA VAL A 74 -0.31 5.87 -5.38
C VAL A 74 0.10 6.08 -6.84
N THR A 75 1.22 6.77 -7.07
CA THR A 75 1.75 7.00 -8.43
C THR A 75 2.12 5.70 -9.12
N ILE A 76 2.80 4.78 -8.41
CA ILE A 76 3.17 3.46 -8.95
C ILE A 76 1.92 2.63 -9.25
N GLY A 77 0.97 2.55 -8.32
CA GLY A 77 -0.27 1.79 -8.49
C GLY A 77 -1.11 2.28 -9.67
N ALA A 78 -1.14 3.59 -9.91
CA ALA A 78 -1.89 4.17 -11.03
C ALA A 78 -1.42 3.66 -12.41
N HIS A 79 -0.14 3.30 -12.57
CA HIS A 79 0.37 2.74 -13.84
C HIS A 79 -0.24 1.37 -14.18
N VAL A 80 -0.75 0.65 -13.17
CA VAL A 80 -1.37 -0.68 -13.30
C VAL A 80 -2.82 -0.68 -12.82
N GLY A 81 -3.48 0.48 -12.79
CA GLY A 81 -4.91 0.59 -12.48
C GLY A 81 -5.29 0.33 -11.01
N ILE A 82 -4.33 0.43 -10.08
CA ILE A 82 -4.57 0.28 -8.64
C ILE A 82 -4.76 1.66 -8.01
N TYR A 83 -5.90 1.86 -7.35
CA TYR A 83 -6.25 3.13 -6.70
C TYR A 83 -6.77 2.90 -5.27
N LEU A 84 -6.48 3.86 -4.38
CA LEU A 84 -7.15 3.94 -3.08
C LEU A 84 -8.57 4.47 -3.27
N ARG A 85 -9.51 3.91 -2.51
CA ARG A 85 -10.85 4.48 -2.34
C ARG A 85 -10.95 5.15 -0.99
N LEU A 86 -11.42 6.39 -0.98
CA LEU A 86 -11.81 7.08 0.24
C LEU A 86 -13.18 6.55 0.66
N ALA A 87 -13.29 6.26 1.96
CA ALA A 87 -14.56 6.00 2.61
C ALA A 87 -14.66 6.96 3.79
N GLU A 88 -15.82 7.58 3.95
CA GLU A 88 -16.15 8.31 5.17
C GLU A 88 -16.69 7.29 6.18
N ASP A 89 -16.34 7.46 7.45
CA ASP A 89 -17.02 6.72 8.51
C ASP A 89 -18.51 7.12 8.47
N PRO A 90 -19.46 6.16 8.53
CA PRO A 90 -20.88 6.52 8.53
C PRO A 90 -21.16 7.45 9.71
N ASP A 91 -21.78 8.59 9.39
CA ASP A 91 -22.19 9.59 10.37
C ASP A 91 -23.04 8.90 11.45
N PRO A 92 -22.64 8.90 12.75
CA PRO A 92 -23.32 8.13 13.78
C PRO A 92 -24.75 8.59 14.08
N VAL A 93 -25.25 9.64 13.41
CA VAL A 93 -26.55 10.28 13.68
C VAL A 93 -27.57 10.09 12.55
N ALA A 94 -27.25 9.37 11.47
CA ALA A 94 -28.25 9.01 10.47
C ALA A 94 -29.08 7.78 10.94
N THR A 95 -30.04 8.01 11.83
CA THR A 95 -31.17 7.10 12.14
C THR A 95 -32.46 7.90 12.24
#